data_AF-A0A3D8HVQ5-F1
#
_entry.id   AF-A0A3D8HVQ5-F1
#
_cell.length_a   1.000
_cell.length_b   1.000
_cell.length_c   1.000
_cell.angle_alpha   90.00
_cell.angle_beta   90.00
_cell.angle_gamma   90.00
#
_symmetry.space_group_name_H-M   'P 1'
#
loop_
_entity.id
_entity.type
_entity.pdbx_description
1 polymer ?
#
loop_
_entity_poly.entity_id
_entity_poly.type
_entity_poly.pdbx_seq_one_letter_code
_entity_poly.pdbx_strand_id
1 'polypeptide(L)'
;MLKNLTFRILLLLSVLFSNSLAYPNEDSTLSLYPPKIHKDYDFGAGDERGRNFKAPFKQEKDALYFLSFHKEKLALFYNALEKNSANKQYARFRGRILITHSAYNILDSQEKKALQGALVMSRFTLASFMKYSELGGVGVGGKIGAESERFFSFDSRYLSDLQTLGIESEIYALCVLPRFDKCILLGIGEFGI
;
A
#
# COMPACT_ATOMS: atom_id res chain seq x y z
N MET A 1 58.42 13.04 7.43
CA MET A 1 57.40 14.08 7.23
C MET A 1 56.29 13.55 6.29
N LEU A 2 55.69 12.39 6.62
CA LEU A 2 54.81 11.65 5.69
C LEU A 2 53.74 10.80 6.41
N LYS A 3 53.08 11.34 7.44
CA LYS A 3 52.01 10.63 8.17
C LYS A 3 50.68 11.40 8.29
N ASN A 4 50.60 12.63 7.78
CA ASN A 4 49.42 13.50 7.97
C ASN A 4 48.53 13.68 6.72
N LEU A 5 48.86 13.06 5.58
CA LEU A 5 48.10 13.27 4.34
C LEU A 5 47.03 12.20 4.08
N THR A 6 47.15 11.01 4.66
CA THR A 6 46.21 9.91 4.44
C THR A 6 44.95 9.99 5.31
N PHE A 7 44.97 10.74 6.42
CA PHE A 7 43.80 10.86 7.31
C PHE A 7 42.77 11.90 6.84
N ARG A 8 43.17 12.88 6.02
CA ARG A 8 42.23 13.89 5.49
C ARG A 8 41.42 13.41 4.30
N ILE A 9 41.91 12.43 3.53
CA ILE A 9 41.20 11.90 2.36
C ILE A 9 40.10 10.92 2.77
N LEU A 10 40.28 10.17 3.87
CA LEU A 10 39.25 9.25 4.36
C LEU A 10 38.04 9.98 5.00
N LEU A 11 38.26 11.20 5.54
CA LEU A 11 37.21 12.01 6.16
C LEU A 11 36.43 12.88 5.15
N LEU A 12 36.93 13.02 3.92
CA LEU A 12 36.25 13.72 2.83
C LEU A 12 35.36 12.79 1.98
N LEU A 13 35.59 11.48 2.03
CA LEU A 13 34.77 10.49 1.30
C LEU A 13 33.51 10.04 2.07
N SER A 14 33.43 10.26 3.38
CA SER A 14 32.21 9.98 4.16
C SER A 14 31.14 11.08 4.07
N VAL A 15 31.47 12.23 3.50
CA VAL A 15 30.56 13.40 3.42
C VAL A 15 29.81 13.47 2.07
N LEU A 16 30.19 12.65 1.08
CA LEU A 16 29.62 12.71 -0.28
C LEU A 16 28.51 11.68 -0.59
N PHE A 17 28.13 10.83 0.37
CA PHE A 17 26.95 9.97 0.27
C PHE A 17 25.96 10.20 1.41
N SER A 18 25.74 11.47 1.76
CA SER A 18 24.52 11.88 2.46
C SER A 18 23.49 12.34 1.42
N ASN A 19 23.13 11.47 0.48
CA ASN A 19 21.84 11.59 -0.21
C ASN A 19 20.77 11.23 0.82
N SER A 20 20.50 12.20 1.69
CA SER A 20 19.28 12.29 2.43
C SER A 20 18.14 12.33 1.41
N LEU A 21 17.58 11.16 1.09
CA LEU A 21 16.18 11.09 0.72
C LEU A 21 15.39 11.38 2.00
N ALA A 22 15.46 12.65 2.41
CA ALA A 22 14.53 13.22 3.35
C ALA A 22 13.15 13.00 2.73
N TYR A 23 12.26 12.33 3.47
CA TYR A 23 10.84 12.41 3.17
C TYR A 23 10.52 13.90 2.98
N PRO A 24 9.85 14.28 1.90
CA PRO A 24 9.44 15.66 1.78
C PRO A 24 8.57 15.95 3.01
N ASN A 25 8.88 17.08 3.67
CA ASN A 25 8.21 17.56 4.88
C ASN A 25 6.70 17.38 4.79
N GLU A 26 6.05 17.24 5.95
CA GLU A 26 4.61 17.01 6.17
C GLU A 26 3.65 17.99 5.44
N ASP A 27 4.17 18.96 4.68
CA ASP A 27 3.44 19.90 3.82
C ASP A 27 3.41 19.53 2.34
N SER A 28 3.83 18.31 1.96
CA SER A 28 3.52 17.80 0.62
C SER A 28 2.05 17.45 0.56
N THR A 29 1.23 18.41 0.12
CA THR A 29 -0.11 18.17 -0.38
C THR A 29 -0.02 17.31 -1.64
N LEU A 30 0.35 16.04 -1.51
CA LEU A 30 -0.14 15.03 -2.42
C LEU A 30 -1.66 15.11 -2.26
N SER A 31 -2.34 15.68 -3.26
CA SER A 31 -3.80 15.60 -3.31
C SER A 31 -4.16 14.12 -3.47
N LEU A 32 -4.36 13.46 -2.33
CA LEU A 32 -4.66 12.03 -2.17
C LEU A 32 -6.10 11.69 -2.58
N TYR A 33 -6.89 12.70 -2.92
CA TYR A 33 -8.18 12.54 -3.58
C TYR A 33 -7.97 12.76 -5.08
N PRO A 34 -8.53 11.90 -5.95
CA PRO A 34 -8.59 12.24 -7.36
C PRO A 34 -9.28 13.61 -7.47
N PRO A 35 -8.79 14.52 -8.35
CA PRO A 35 -9.48 15.78 -8.57
C PRO A 35 -10.95 15.45 -8.86
N LYS A 36 -11.90 16.16 -8.22
CA LYS A 36 -13.30 16.08 -8.59
C LYS A 36 -13.38 16.48 -10.06
N ILE A 37 -13.41 15.50 -10.95
CA ILE A 37 -13.63 15.74 -12.37
C ILE A 37 -15.09 16.16 -12.46
N HIS A 38 -15.35 17.46 -12.40
CA HIS A 38 -16.60 18.03 -12.87
C HIS A 38 -16.60 17.85 -14.39
N LYS A 39 -16.96 16.64 -14.84
CA LYS A 39 -17.38 16.47 -16.24
C LYS A 39 -18.77 17.06 -16.31
N ASP A 40 -18.92 18.11 -17.10
CA ASP A 40 -20.23 18.51 -17.59
C ASP A 40 -20.86 17.29 -18.27
N TYR A 41 -22.00 16.87 -17.73
CA TYR A 41 -22.74 15.74 -18.26
C TYR A 41 -23.47 16.21 -19.51
N ASP A 42 -23.15 15.61 -20.65
CA ASP A 42 -23.99 15.73 -21.84
C ASP A 42 -25.24 14.87 -21.60
N PHE A 43 -26.31 15.51 -21.11
CA PHE A 43 -27.58 14.85 -20.91
C PHE A 43 -28.15 14.51 -22.30
N GLY A 44 -28.27 13.21 -22.60
CA GLY A 44 -28.95 12.78 -23.81
C GLY A 44 -30.36 13.37 -23.90
N ALA A 45 -30.85 13.58 -25.12
CA ALA A 45 -32.16 14.17 -25.37
C ALA A 45 -33.27 13.45 -24.56
N GLY A 46 -33.95 14.20 -23.70
CA GLY A 46 -35.04 13.69 -22.87
C GLY A 46 -36.27 13.31 -23.70
N ASP A 47 -37.11 12.41 -23.17
CA ASP A 47 -38.44 12.23 -23.72
C ASP A 47 -39.30 13.50 -23.50
N GLU A 48 -40.42 13.60 -24.21
CA GLU A 48 -41.43 14.67 -24.09
C GLU A 48 -42.03 14.84 -22.67
N ARG A 49 -41.64 13.98 -21.71
CA ARG A 49 -42.00 14.05 -20.29
C ARG A 49 -40.83 14.40 -19.38
N GLY A 50 -39.68 14.81 -19.92
CA GLY A 50 -38.50 15.22 -19.17
C GLY A 50 -37.80 14.10 -18.41
N ARG A 51 -38.09 12.83 -18.74
CA ARG A 51 -37.39 11.69 -18.14
C ARG A 51 -36.12 11.45 -18.95
N ASN A 52 -34.98 11.76 -18.32
CA ASN A 52 -33.68 11.38 -18.86
C ASN A 52 -33.63 9.84 -18.97
N PHE A 53 -33.39 9.33 -20.17
CA PHE A 53 -32.91 7.96 -20.31
C PHE A 53 -31.67 7.84 -19.42
N LYS A 54 -31.66 6.85 -18.51
CA LYS A 54 -30.46 6.51 -17.74
C LYS A 54 -29.28 6.52 -18.71
N ALA A 55 -28.27 7.35 -18.42
CA ALA A 55 -27.05 7.40 -19.22
C ALA A 55 -26.61 5.97 -19.56
N PRO A 56 -26.27 5.67 -20.84
CA PRO A 56 -25.99 4.31 -21.28
C PRO A 56 -24.95 3.70 -20.34
N PHE A 57 -25.38 2.66 -19.62
CA PHE A 57 -24.63 1.87 -18.63
C PHE A 57 -23.22 2.38 -18.34
N LYS A 58 -23.10 3.34 -17.42
CA LYS A 58 -21.81 3.67 -16.82
C LYS A 58 -21.36 2.40 -16.09
N GLN A 59 -20.39 1.69 -16.66
CA GLN A 59 -19.80 0.51 -16.03
C GLN A 59 -19.38 0.90 -14.61
N GLU A 60 -19.93 0.20 -13.63
CA GLU A 60 -19.65 0.47 -12.22
C GLU A 60 -18.15 0.26 -11.99
N LYS A 61 -17.50 1.24 -11.36
CA LYS A 61 -16.06 1.18 -11.10
C LYS A 61 -15.85 0.26 -9.92
N ASP A 62 -15.32 -0.92 -10.17
CA ASP A 62 -15.04 -1.95 -9.17
C ASP A 62 -13.57 -1.95 -8.73
N ALA A 63 -13.21 -2.85 -7.81
CA ALA A 63 -11.85 -3.00 -7.30
C ALA A 63 -10.81 -3.24 -8.40
N LEU A 64 -11.15 -4.03 -9.43
CA LEU A 64 -10.26 -4.30 -10.57
C LEU A 64 -10.00 -3.02 -11.37
N TYR A 65 -11.05 -2.25 -11.64
CA TYR A 65 -10.93 -0.95 -12.29
C TYR A 65 -9.94 -0.08 -11.52
N PHE A 66 -10.17 0.18 -10.23
CA PHE A 66 -9.30 1.08 -9.46
C PHE A 66 -7.87 0.56 -9.33
N LEU A 67 -7.69 -0.73 -9.05
CA LEU A 67 -6.37 -1.31 -8.88
C LEU A 67 -5.55 -1.17 -10.17
N SER A 68 -6.17 -1.31 -11.34
CA SER A 68 -5.47 -1.13 -12.63
C SER A 68 -4.85 0.27 -12.79
N PHE A 69 -5.49 1.33 -12.26
CA PHE A 69 -4.96 2.70 -12.30
C PHE A 69 -3.90 2.97 -11.24
N HIS A 70 -3.98 2.30 -10.09
CA HIS A 70 -3.10 2.57 -8.95
C HIS A 70 -1.91 1.61 -8.83
N LYS A 71 -1.93 0.47 -9.54
CA LYS A 71 -0.95 -0.61 -9.42
C LYS A 71 0.49 -0.15 -9.60
N GLU A 72 0.75 0.68 -10.61
CA GLU A 72 2.12 1.18 -10.87
C GLU A 72 2.63 2.06 -9.73
N LYS A 73 1.81 3.01 -9.25
CA LYS A 73 2.17 3.87 -8.12
C LYS A 73 2.38 3.08 -6.83
N LEU A 74 1.51 2.09 -6.58
CA LEU A 74 1.64 1.16 -5.45
C LEU A 74 2.96 0.39 -5.51
N ALA A 75 3.32 -0.12 -6.69
CA ALA A 75 4.57 -0.84 -6.90
C ALA A 75 5.80 0.06 -6.68
N LEU A 76 5.78 1.28 -7.20
CA LEU A 76 6.86 2.25 -7.01
C LEU A 76 7.03 2.60 -5.52
N PHE A 77 5.93 2.90 -4.83
CA PHE A 77 5.94 3.20 -3.41
C PHE A 77 6.46 2.00 -2.59
N TYR A 78 5.94 0.79 -2.86
CA TYR A 78 6.39 -0.44 -2.20
C TYR A 78 7.90 -0.65 -2.39
N ASN A 79 8.41 -0.51 -3.62
CA ASN A 79 9.83 -0.72 -3.92
C ASN A 79 10.73 0.32 -3.23
N ALA A 80 10.28 1.58 -3.11
CA ALA A 80 10.99 2.60 -2.35
C ALA A 80 10.99 2.29 -0.85
N LEU A 81 9.82 1.90 -0.31
CA LEU A 81 9.67 1.51 1.09
C LEU A 81 10.53 0.29 1.43
N GLU A 82 10.61 -0.71 0.54
CA GLU A 82 11.43 -1.92 0.70
C GLU A 82 12.92 -1.56 0.85
N LYS A 83 13.45 -0.73 -0.06
CA LYS A 83 14.85 -0.27 -0.01
C LYS A 83 15.17 0.45 1.31
N ASN A 84 14.29 1.33 1.74
CA ASN A 84 14.48 2.09 2.98
C ASN A 84 14.35 1.19 4.22
N SER A 85 13.39 0.27 4.22
CA SER A 85 13.14 -0.68 5.30
C SER A 85 14.32 -1.63 5.52
N ALA A 86 14.97 -2.09 4.45
CA ALA A 86 16.17 -2.91 4.52
C ALA A 86 17.34 -2.20 5.24
N ASN A 87 17.41 -0.86 5.13
CA ASN A 87 18.38 -0.02 5.83
C ASN A 87 17.91 0.44 7.22
N LYS A 88 16.78 -0.10 7.73
CA LYS A 88 16.12 0.32 8.98
C LYS A 88 15.71 1.80 9.00
N GLN A 89 15.52 2.40 7.82
CA GLN A 89 15.08 3.76 7.65
C GLN A 89 13.56 3.77 7.41
N TYR A 90 12.79 3.70 8.48
CA TYR A 90 11.34 3.50 8.34
C TYR A 90 10.60 4.78 8.00
N ALA A 91 9.63 4.66 7.08
CA ALA A 91 8.64 5.70 6.83
C ALA A 91 7.75 5.90 8.06
N ARG A 92 7.04 7.02 8.09
CA ARG A 92 5.92 7.21 9.01
C ARG A 92 4.64 7.45 8.21
N PHE A 93 3.56 6.81 8.65
CA PHE A 93 2.23 7.04 8.12
C PHE A 93 1.27 7.23 9.29
N ARG A 94 0.63 8.40 9.35
CA ARG A 94 -0.27 8.79 10.45
C ARG A 94 0.35 8.57 11.84
N GLY A 95 1.60 9.01 12.00
CA GLY A 95 2.37 8.89 13.24
C GLY A 95 2.89 7.48 13.57
N ARG A 96 2.55 6.46 12.79
CA ARG A 96 2.99 5.08 12.99
C ARG A 96 4.15 4.76 12.06
N ILE A 97 5.10 3.96 12.54
CA ILE A 97 6.17 3.40 11.71
C ILE A 97 5.53 2.57 10.59
N LEU A 98 6.02 2.74 9.36
CA LEU A 98 5.64 1.98 8.19
C LEU A 98 6.87 1.26 7.63
N ILE A 99 6.75 -0.05 7.50
CA ILE A 99 7.79 -0.97 7.01
C ILE A 99 7.16 -1.93 5.98
N THR A 100 7.96 -2.61 5.16
CA THR A 100 7.46 -3.71 4.32
C THR A 100 7.39 -5.04 5.08
N HIS A 101 6.55 -5.94 4.59
CA HIS A 101 6.41 -7.28 5.13
C HIS A 101 7.74 -8.06 5.07
N SER A 102 8.43 -8.01 3.93
CA SER A 102 9.72 -8.68 3.73
C SER A 102 10.76 -8.22 4.74
N ALA A 103 10.89 -6.90 4.95
CA ALA A 103 11.82 -6.35 5.93
C ALA A 103 11.42 -6.70 7.37
N TYR A 104 10.12 -6.74 7.70
CA TYR A 104 9.67 -7.19 9.02
C TYR A 104 10.02 -8.66 9.29
N ASN A 105 9.93 -9.54 8.29
CA ASN A 105 10.18 -10.97 8.47
C ASN A 105 11.61 -11.27 8.95
N ILE A 106 12.59 -10.52 8.45
CA ILE A 106 14.01 -10.72 8.76
C ILE A 106 14.44 -10.12 10.10
N LEU A 107 13.58 -9.33 10.75
CA LEU A 107 13.88 -8.75 12.07
C LEU A 107 13.93 -9.82 13.16
N ASP A 108 14.80 -9.61 14.14
CA ASP A 108 14.85 -10.43 15.32
C ASP A 108 13.65 -10.17 16.26
N SER A 109 13.51 -11.00 17.30
CA SER A 109 12.39 -10.90 18.25
C SER A 109 12.36 -9.58 19.02
N GLN A 110 13.52 -8.99 19.32
CA GLN A 110 13.61 -7.73 20.05
C GLN A 110 13.20 -6.54 19.16
N GLU A 111 13.66 -6.54 17.91
CA GLU A 111 13.28 -5.57 16.88
C GLU A 111 11.78 -5.63 16.56
N LYS A 112 11.23 -6.84 16.40
CA LYS A 112 9.78 -7.04 16.21
C LYS A 112 8.96 -6.49 17.38
N LYS A 113 9.46 -6.67 18.62
CA LYS A 113 8.82 -6.12 19.83
C LYS A 113 8.84 -4.60 19.84
N ALA A 114 9.90 -3.97 19.35
CA ALA A 114 9.99 -2.50 19.24
C ALA A 114 9.01 -1.93 18.20
N LEU A 115 8.58 -2.74 17.23
CA LEU A 115 7.62 -2.37 16.18
C LEU A 115 6.17 -2.77 16.50
N GLN A 116 5.84 -3.06 17.76
CA GLN A 116 4.45 -3.30 18.15
C GLN A 116 3.58 -2.08 17.80
N GLY A 117 2.45 -2.33 17.13
CA GLY A 117 1.58 -1.26 16.67
C GLY A 117 2.14 -0.45 15.50
N ALA A 118 3.27 -0.84 14.89
CA ALA A 118 3.65 -0.31 13.57
C ALA A 118 2.73 -0.87 12.47
N LEU A 119 2.92 -0.36 11.26
CA LEU A 119 2.21 -0.76 10.05
C LEU A 119 3.16 -1.51 9.14
N VAL A 120 2.68 -2.61 8.55
CA VAL A 120 3.35 -3.32 7.48
C VAL A 120 2.57 -3.15 6.19
N MET A 121 3.26 -2.70 5.15
CA MET A 121 2.78 -2.83 3.78
C MET A 121 3.19 -4.20 3.23
N SER A 122 2.21 -4.97 2.77
CA SER A 122 2.39 -6.29 2.17
C SER A 122 2.00 -6.23 0.69
N ARG A 123 2.85 -6.78 -0.18
CA ARG A 123 2.52 -7.11 -1.58
C ARG A 123 2.46 -8.63 -1.69
N PHE A 124 1.32 -9.19 -2.06
CA PHE A 124 1.13 -10.63 -2.14
C PHE A 124 0.09 -11.02 -3.18
N THR A 125 0.16 -12.28 -3.62
CA THR A 125 -0.84 -12.88 -4.51
C THR A 125 -1.91 -13.57 -3.67
N LEU A 126 -3.19 -13.25 -3.91
CA LEU A 126 -4.32 -13.93 -3.28
C LEU A 126 -4.30 -15.42 -3.63
N ALA A 127 -4.31 -16.29 -2.63
CA ALA A 127 -4.21 -17.74 -2.80
C ALA A 127 -5.49 -18.47 -2.33
N SER A 128 -6.16 -17.98 -1.29
CA SER A 128 -7.39 -18.58 -0.79
C SER A 128 -8.31 -17.57 -0.09
N PHE A 129 -9.58 -17.93 0.03
CA PHE A 129 -10.59 -17.18 0.77
C PHE A 129 -11.07 -17.96 1.98
N MET A 130 -10.99 -17.33 3.15
CA MET A 130 -11.64 -17.75 4.38
C MET A 130 -12.82 -16.79 4.61
N LYS A 131 -13.95 -17.13 3.99
CA LYS A 131 -15.07 -16.20 3.72
C LYS A 131 -15.53 -15.38 4.94
N TYR A 132 -15.51 -15.95 6.15
CA TYR A 132 -15.92 -15.25 7.37
C TYR A 132 -15.16 -15.77 8.59
N SER A 133 -14.57 -14.85 9.36
CA SER A 133 -14.22 -15.13 10.77
C SER A 133 -15.45 -14.88 11.65
N GLU A 134 -15.54 -15.55 12.80
CA GLU A 134 -16.62 -15.32 13.78
C GLU A 134 -16.67 -13.88 14.33
N LEU A 135 -15.65 -13.06 14.02
CA LEU A 135 -15.51 -11.67 14.46
C LEU A 135 -15.89 -10.64 13.38
N GLY A 136 -16.53 -11.07 12.29
CA GLY A 136 -17.08 -10.15 11.28
C GLY A 136 -16.05 -9.57 10.30
N GLY A 137 -14.94 -10.29 10.08
CA GLY A 137 -13.91 -9.94 9.08
C GLY A 137 -13.80 -10.98 7.95
N VAL A 138 -13.08 -10.62 6.90
CA VAL A 138 -12.75 -11.50 5.76
C VAL A 138 -11.31 -11.95 5.90
N GLY A 139 -11.10 -13.26 6.04
CA GLY A 139 -9.77 -13.85 6.01
C GLY A 139 -9.38 -14.20 4.57
N VAL A 140 -8.15 -13.92 4.18
CA VAL A 140 -7.58 -14.40 2.92
C VAL A 140 -6.21 -14.99 3.17
N GLY A 141 -5.87 -16.02 2.41
CA GLY A 141 -4.51 -16.50 2.31
C GLY A 141 -3.78 -15.81 1.17
N GLY A 142 -2.52 -15.46 1.40
CA GLY A 142 -1.66 -14.74 0.48
C GLY A 142 -0.28 -15.37 0.36
N LYS A 143 0.25 -15.43 -0.86
CA LYS A 143 1.61 -15.89 -1.15
C LYS A 143 2.52 -14.69 -1.40
N ILE A 144 3.64 -14.64 -0.68
CA ILE A 144 4.70 -13.65 -0.88
C ILE A 144 5.88 -14.39 -1.51
N GLY A 145 6.12 -14.18 -2.81
CA GLY A 145 7.16 -14.92 -3.53
C GLY A 145 6.90 -16.43 -3.53
N ALA A 146 7.94 -17.23 -3.23
CA ALA A 146 7.87 -18.69 -3.13
C ALA A 146 7.55 -19.19 -1.71
N GLU A 147 7.18 -18.30 -0.78
CA GLU A 147 6.88 -18.68 0.59
C GLU A 147 5.56 -19.46 0.70
N SER A 148 5.40 -20.16 1.83
CA SER A 148 4.12 -20.74 2.23
C SER A 148 3.05 -19.65 2.36
N GLU A 149 1.80 -20.04 2.13
CA GLU A 149 0.65 -19.17 2.32
C GLU A 149 0.60 -18.58 3.73
N ARG A 150 0.31 -17.27 3.80
CA ARG A 150 0.12 -16.53 5.05
C ARG A 150 -1.27 -15.94 5.10
N PHE A 151 -1.82 -15.82 6.29
CA PHE A 151 -3.20 -15.36 6.47
C PHE A 151 -3.26 -13.88 6.85
N PHE A 152 -4.18 -13.17 6.20
CA PHE A 152 -4.45 -11.75 6.40
C PHE A 152 -5.94 -11.59 6.70
N SER A 153 -6.27 -10.73 7.66
CA SER A 153 -7.67 -10.42 7.97
C SER A 153 -8.00 -8.98 7.62
N PHE A 154 -9.10 -8.83 6.87
CA PHE A 154 -9.66 -7.57 6.42
C PHE A 154 -11.02 -7.33 7.08
N ASP A 155 -11.44 -6.07 7.11
CA ASP A 155 -12.82 -5.72 7.48
C ASP A 155 -13.84 -6.31 6.48
N SER A 156 -15.05 -6.65 6.95
CA SER A 156 -16.11 -7.23 6.11
C SER A 156 -16.46 -6.38 4.88
N ARG A 157 -16.25 -5.07 4.93
CA ARG A 157 -16.49 -4.17 3.79
C ARG A 157 -15.68 -4.53 2.54
N TYR A 158 -14.50 -5.16 2.70
CA TYR A 158 -13.64 -5.53 1.57
C TYR A 158 -14.06 -6.86 0.92
N LEU A 159 -15.12 -7.52 1.39
CA LEU A 159 -15.53 -8.82 0.88
C LEU A 159 -15.78 -8.80 -0.63
N SER A 160 -16.61 -7.87 -1.10
CA SER A 160 -16.94 -7.74 -2.52
C SER A 160 -15.71 -7.39 -3.35
N ASP A 161 -14.86 -6.48 -2.87
CA ASP A 161 -13.65 -6.07 -3.58
C ASP A 161 -12.66 -7.23 -3.73
N LEU A 162 -12.43 -7.98 -2.64
CA LEU A 162 -11.56 -9.15 -2.67
C LEU A 162 -12.16 -10.23 -3.59
N GLN A 163 -13.47 -10.48 -3.54
CA GLN A 163 -14.14 -11.42 -4.45
C GLN A 163 -14.00 -11.02 -5.91
N THR A 164 -14.16 -9.73 -6.22
CA THR A 164 -13.99 -9.18 -7.57
C THR A 164 -12.56 -9.31 -8.06
N LEU A 165 -11.57 -9.05 -7.20
CA LEU A 165 -10.15 -9.25 -7.52
C LEU A 165 -9.84 -10.72 -7.79
N GLY A 166 -10.41 -11.63 -7.01
CA GLY A 166 -10.27 -13.07 -7.19
C GLY A 166 -8.91 -13.64 -6.79
N ILE A 167 -8.81 -14.97 -6.84
CA ILE A 167 -7.56 -15.71 -6.57
C ILE A 167 -6.56 -15.41 -7.71
N GLU A 168 -5.26 -15.52 -7.41
CA GLU A 168 -4.12 -15.20 -8.29
C GLU A 168 -3.92 -13.70 -8.58
N SER A 169 -4.78 -12.82 -8.04
CA SER A 169 -4.56 -11.38 -8.11
C SER A 169 -3.47 -10.93 -7.14
N GLU A 170 -2.51 -10.17 -7.65
CA GLU A 170 -1.53 -9.44 -6.84
C GLU A 170 -2.20 -8.20 -6.22
N ILE A 171 -2.16 -8.12 -4.90
CA ILE A 171 -2.76 -7.04 -4.13
C ILE A 171 -1.77 -6.41 -3.16
N TYR A 172 -2.12 -5.21 -2.70
CA TYR A 172 -1.35 -4.45 -1.73
C TYR A 172 -2.22 -4.21 -0.50
N ALA A 173 -1.68 -4.52 0.68
CA ALA A 173 -2.38 -4.35 1.93
C ALA A 173 -1.52 -3.61 2.96
N LEU A 174 -2.17 -2.81 3.80
CA LEU A 174 -1.57 -2.19 4.96
C LEU A 174 -2.13 -2.84 6.22
N CYS A 175 -1.29 -3.52 6.98
CA CYS A 175 -1.70 -4.31 8.14
C CYS A 175 -1.03 -3.84 9.43
N VAL A 176 -1.72 -4.01 10.55
CA VAL A 176 -1.15 -3.73 11.88
C VAL A 176 -0.27 -4.87 12.36
N LEU A 177 0.94 -4.53 12.82
CA LEU A 177 1.84 -5.47 13.48
C LEU A 177 1.43 -5.77 14.92
N PRO A 178 1.70 -7.00 15.44
CA PRO A 178 2.42 -8.08 14.76
C PRO A 178 1.50 -9.11 14.07
N ARG A 179 0.18 -8.97 14.20
CA ARG A 179 -0.77 -10.07 13.95
C ARG A 179 -1.31 -10.15 12.53
N PHE A 180 -1.20 -9.09 11.73
CA PHE A 180 -1.77 -9.02 10.38
C PHE A 180 -3.29 -9.26 10.33
N ASP A 181 -3.97 -9.02 11.45
CA ASP A 181 -5.39 -9.29 11.65
C ASP A 181 -6.28 -8.05 11.41
N LYS A 182 -5.66 -6.92 11.11
CA LYS A 182 -6.31 -5.65 10.79
C LYS A 182 -5.63 -5.05 9.58
N CYS A 183 -6.13 -5.43 8.41
CA CYS A 183 -5.62 -5.00 7.12
C CYS A 183 -6.58 -4.07 6.39
N ILE A 184 -6.00 -3.13 5.65
CA ILE A 184 -6.66 -2.23 4.72
C ILE A 184 -6.18 -2.61 3.31
N LEU A 185 -7.13 -2.82 2.40
CA LEU A 185 -6.83 -3.05 0.99
C LEU A 185 -6.52 -1.71 0.29
N LEU A 186 -5.41 -1.66 -0.44
CA LEU A 186 -4.91 -0.43 -1.06
C LEU A 186 -5.24 -0.40 -2.56
N GLY A 187 -5.49 0.80 -3.11
CA GLY A 187 -5.67 0.99 -4.55
C GLY A 187 -7.04 0.64 -5.11
N ILE A 188 -8.03 0.34 -4.27
CA ILE A 188 -9.39 -0.04 -4.69
C ILE A 188 -10.41 1.11 -4.66
N GLY A 189 -9.95 2.37 -4.67
CA GLY A 189 -10.82 3.56 -4.75
C GLY A 189 -11.13 4.23 -3.42
N GLU A 190 -10.90 3.57 -2.27
CA GLU A 190 -11.07 4.17 -0.94
C GLU A 190 -9.77 4.75 -0.37
N PHE A 191 -8.62 4.23 -0.79
CA PHE A 191 -7.30 4.67 -0.34
C PHE A 191 -6.33 4.68 -1.53
N GLY A 192 -6.13 5.88 -2.10
CA GLY A 192 -4.98 6.16 -2.97
C GLY A 192 -3.73 6.39 -2.12
N ILE A 193 -2.57 5.95 -2.61
CA ILE A 193 -1.26 6.37 -2.10
C ILE A 193 -0.82 7.62 -2.85
#